data_AF-A0A7C5ZKH2-F1
#
_entry.id   AF-A0A7C5ZKH2-F1
#
_cell.length_a   1.000
_cell.length_b   1.000
_cell.length_c   1.000
_cell.angle_alpha   90.00
_cell.angle_beta   90.00
_cell.angle_gamma   90.00
#
_symmetry.space_group_name_H-M   'P 1'
#
loop_
_entity.id
_entity.type
_entity.pdbx_description
1 polymer ?
#
loop_
_entity_poly.entity_id
_entity_poly.type
_entity_poly.pdbx_seq_one_letter_code
_entity_poly.pdbx_strand_id
1 'polypeptide(L)'
;MTDSLLTPDHLDQLRRPFTTSAVRWKVQTKAGRDNKALAIYYIDARLVAERLNLVVGAGNWWDEYRVLFENEPGAHFAAYFPVECRLTVMGVTKTDVGVYQKNVADDIALKGAYSDALKRAAVKFGIGAYLAFIPKLRASVVVEDGKVRGFTEEGEDFMRRAYDKWLNSELNRFGAPIDHGDPGEAEGVE
;
A
#
# COMPACT_ATOMS: atom_id res chain seq x y z
N MET A 1 15.48 21.79 -23.50
CA MET A 1 14.84 20.70 -22.74
C MET A 1 13.56 21.27 -22.19
N THR A 2 12.40 20.79 -22.66
CA THR A 2 11.12 21.12 -22.04
C THR A 2 11.08 20.39 -20.70
N ASP A 3 11.21 21.11 -19.59
CA ASP A 3 10.82 20.59 -18.29
C ASP A 3 9.36 20.16 -18.40
N SER A 4 9.12 18.85 -18.44
CA SER A 4 7.77 18.34 -18.42
C SER A 4 7.26 18.49 -16.99
N LEU A 5 6.32 19.42 -16.79
CA LEU A 5 5.70 19.66 -15.50
C LEU A 5 4.61 18.60 -15.22
N LEU A 6 4.37 18.33 -13.95
CA LEU A 6 3.24 17.49 -13.52
C LEU A 6 1.91 18.11 -14.00
N THR A 7 1.09 17.36 -14.74
CA THR A 7 -0.15 17.85 -15.35
C THR A 7 -1.38 17.24 -14.66
N PRO A 8 -2.58 17.80 -14.85
CA PRO A 8 -3.83 17.17 -14.43
C PRO A 8 -4.03 15.76 -15.01
N ASP A 9 -3.58 15.51 -16.25
CA ASP A 9 -3.68 14.18 -16.87
C ASP A 9 -2.78 13.16 -16.17
N HIS A 10 -1.52 13.52 -15.85
CA HIS A 10 -0.66 12.65 -15.03
C HIS A 10 -1.32 12.33 -13.69
N LEU A 11 -1.89 13.32 -13.01
CA LEU A 11 -2.58 13.10 -11.75
C LEU A 11 -3.83 12.22 -11.90
N ASP A 12 -4.57 12.35 -13.01
CA ASP A 12 -5.70 11.47 -13.31
C ASP A 12 -5.26 10.03 -13.52
N GLN A 13 -4.19 9.78 -14.28
CA GLN A 13 -3.65 8.43 -14.48
C GLN A 13 -3.08 7.81 -13.20
N LEU A 14 -2.40 8.61 -12.36
CA LEU A 14 -1.84 8.15 -11.09
C LEU A 14 -2.93 7.73 -10.09
N ARG A 15 -4.11 8.37 -10.10
CA ARG A 15 -5.23 8.01 -9.21
C ARG A 15 -6.10 6.85 -9.72
N ARG A 16 -5.90 6.38 -10.96
CA ARG A 16 -6.69 5.27 -11.53
C ARG A 16 -6.53 4.01 -10.67
N PRO A 17 -7.61 3.23 -10.43
CA PRO A 17 -7.53 2.04 -9.60
C PRO A 17 -6.54 0.99 -10.09
N PHE A 18 -6.12 0.10 -9.19
CA PHE A 18 -5.45 -1.14 -9.54
C PHE A 18 -6.49 -2.22 -9.87
N THR A 19 -6.08 -3.18 -10.70
CA THR A 19 -6.88 -4.36 -11.00
C THR A 19 -7.14 -5.19 -9.74
N THR A 20 -8.19 -5.99 -9.76
CA THR A 20 -8.57 -6.86 -8.64
C THR A 20 -7.51 -7.90 -8.31
N SER A 21 -6.75 -8.34 -9.31
CA SER A 21 -5.60 -9.22 -9.10
C SER A 21 -4.47 -8.54 -8.34
N ALA A 22 -4.27 -7.23 -8.51
CA ALA A 22 -3.17 -6.47 -7.92
C ALA A 22 -3.44 -5.95 -6.50
N VAL A 23 -4.71 -5.89 -6.06
CA VAL A 23 -5.05 -5.47 -4.70
C VAL A 23 -4.93 -6.66 -3.74
N ARG A 24 -4.26 -6.41 -2.60
CA ARG A 24 -4.05 -7.37 -1.52
C ARG A 24 -4.87 -6.98 -0.28
N TRP A 25 -4.84 -7.82 0.75
CA TRP A 25 -5.51 -7.59 2.03
C TRP A 25 -4.67 -8.06 3.20
N LYS A 26 -4.84 -7.39 4.34
CA LYS A 26 -4.26 -7.84 5.61
C LYS A 26 -5.29 -7.84 6.72
N VAL A 27 -5.09 -8.71 7.69
CA VAL A 27 -5.87 -8.77 8.92
C VAL A 27 -5.55 -7.54 9.78
N GLN A 28 -6.58 -6.81 10.19
CA GLN A 28 -6.44 -5.59 11.00
C GLN A 28 -6.90 -5.78 12.44
N THR A 29 -7.76 -6.76 12.72
CA THR A 29 -8.30 -7.04 14.05
C THR A 29 -8.16 -8.51 14.40
N LYS A 30 -8.25 -8.84 15.70
CA LYS A 30 -8.45 -10.22 16.14
C LYS A 30 -9.75 -10.80 15.54
N ALA A 31 -9.82 -12.12 15.44
CA ALA A 31 -11.03 -12.83 15.06
C ALA A 31 -12.16 -12.59 16.09
N GLY A 32 -13.38 -12.41 15.58
CA GLY A 32 -14.59 -12.48 16.39
C GLY A 32 -14.98 -13.92 16.72
N ARG A 33 -16.07 -14.09 17.48
CA ARG A 33 -16.66 -15.41 17.76
C ARG A 33 -17.17 -16.13 16.51
N ASP A 34 -17.39 -15.37 15.43
CA ASP A 34 -17.80 -15.83 14.11
C ASP A 34 -16.63 -16.27 13.23
N ASN A 35 -15.41 -16.33 13.77
CA ASN A 35 -14.18 -16.55 13.01
C ASN A 35 -14.02 -15.59 11.82
N LYS A 36 -14.45 -14.33 12.00
CA LYS A 36 -14.21 -13.25 11.04
C LYS A 36 -13.32 -12.17 11.62
N ALA A 37 -12.45 -11.61 10.79
CA ALA A 37 -11.62 -10.47 11.14
C ALA A 37 -11.80 -9.33 10.13
N LEU A 38 -11.52 -8.10 10.58
CA LEU A 38 -11.51 -6.95 9.69
C LEU A 38 -10.35 -7.06 8.71
N ALA A 39 -10.64 -6.91 7.42
CA ALA A 39 -9.66 -6.81 6.35
C ALA A 39 -9.41 -5.36 5.97
N ILE A 40 -8.15 -5.06 5.63
CA ILE A 40 -7.76 -3.79 5.03
C ILE A 40 -7.06 -4.07 3.72
N TYR A 41 -7.57 -3.46 2.65
CA TYR A 41 -6.99 -3.55 1.33
C TYR A 41 -5.72 -2.70 1.23
N TYR A 42 -4.72 -3.22 0.53
CA TYR A 42 -3.48 -2.52 0.24
C TYR A 42 -2.93 -2.92 -1.13
N ILE A 43 -1.90 -2.20 -1.58
CA ILE A 43 -1.08 -2.54 -2.74
C ILE A 43 0.37 -2.67 -2.31
N ASP A 44 1.14 -3.45 -3.07
CA ASP A 44 2.58 -3.55 -2.87
C ASP A 44 3.31 -2.28 -3.31
N ALA A 45 4.42 -1.98 -2.66
CA ALA A 45 5.24 -0.80 -2.98
C ALA A 45 5.79 -0.86 -4.42
N ARG A 46 6.03 -2.07 -4.96
CA ARG A 46 6.46 -2.25 -6.36
C ARG A 46 5.40 -1.78 -7.35
N LEU A 47 4.12 -2.00 -7.06
CA LEU A 47 3.02 -1.51 -7.90
C LEU A 47 2.95 0.03 -7.93
N VAL A 48 3.39 0.70 -6.86
CA VAL A 48 3.53 2.17 -6.84
C VAL A 48 4.64 2.61 -7.79
N ALA A 49 5.82 1.97 -7.72
CA ALA A 49 6.94 2.26 -8.61
C ALA A 49 6.57 2.02 -10.08
N GLU A 50 5.92 0.89 -10.39
CA GLU A 50 5.47 0.61 -11.76
C GLU A 50 4.40 1.59 -12.25
N ARG A 51 3.49 2.04 -11.39
CA ARG A 51 2.55 3.10 -11.74
C ARG A 51 3.26 4.41 -12.09
N LEU A 52 4.29 4.78 -11.33
CA LEU A 52 5.11 5.97 -11.60
C LEU A 52 5.89 5.81 -12.92
N ASN A 53 6.52 4.65 -13.13
CA ASN A 53 7.23 4.34 -14.37
C ASN A 53 6.31 4.44 -15.59
N LEU A 54 5.10 3.89 -15.49
CA LEU A 54 4.12 3.92 -16.57
C LEU A 54 3.66 5.35 -16.89
N VAL A 55 3.32 6.15 -15.88
CA VAL A 55 2.64 7.43 -16.08
C VAL A 55 3.61 8.57 -16.37
N VAL A 56 4.72 8.64 -15.63
CA VAL A 56 5.66 9.76 -15.76
C VAL A 56 7.00 9.34 -16.35
N GLY A 57 7.30 8.04 -16.45
CA GLY A 57 8.59 7.52 -16.90
C GLY A 57 9.62 7.46 -15.77
N ALA A 58 10.45 6.41 -15.77
CA ALA A 58 11.42 6.13 -14.70
C ALA A 58 12.45 7.25 -14.45
N GLY A 59 12.74 8.09 -15.45
CA GLY A 59 13.65 9.23 -15.30
C GLY A 59 13.03 10.49 -14.67
N ASN A 60 11.72 10.49 -14.43
CA ASN A 60 10.97 11.68 -13.98
C ASN A 60 10.42 11.54 -12.55
N TRP A 61 10.84 10.51 -11.82
CA TRP A 61 10.54 10.38 -10.40
C TRP A 61 11.73 9.79 -9.66
N TRP A 62 11.82 10.09 -8.37
CA TRP A 62 12.76 9.46 -7.45
C TRP A 62 12.24 9.61 -6.02
N ASP A 63 12.76 8.78 -5.14
CA ASP A 63 12.49 8.81 -3.71
C ASP A 63 13.79 8.90 -2.90
N GLU A 64 13.71 9.63 -1.80
CA GLU A 64 14.78 9.76 -0.82
C GLU A 64 14.23 9.36 0.55
N TYR A 65 15.03 8.62 1.32
CA TYR A 65 14.61 8.11 2.61
C TYR A 65 15.49 8.59 3.75
N ARG A 66 14.86 8.79 4.90
CA ARG A 66 15.54 9.12 6.15
C ARG A 66 14.90 8.37 7.30
N VAL A 67 15.70 7.61 8.04
CA VAL A 67 15.27 7.04 9.32
C VAL A 67 15.18 8.18 10.32
N LEU A 68 14.00 8.39 10.90
CA LEU A 68 13.78 9.44 11.88
C LEU A 68 14.26 8.96 13.26
N PHE A 69 14.81 9.89 14.04
CA PHE A 69 15.31 9.64 15.40
C PHE A 69 16.47 8.65 15.51
N GLU A 70 17.15 8.27 14.40
CA GLU A 70 18.27 7.31 14.42
C GLU A 70 19.39 7.69 15.41
N ASN A 71 19.63 8.99 15.60
CA ASN A 71 20.66 9.51 16.50
C ASN A 71 20.16 9.80 17.94
N GLU A 72 18.90 9.50 18.26
CA GLU A 72 18.35 9.74 19.59
C GLU A 72 18.75 8.61 20.56
N PRO A 73 19.28 8.93 21.76
CA PRO A 73 19.57 7.92 22.78
C PRO A 73 18.30 7.14 23.12
N GLY A 74 18.28 5.84 22.81
CA GLY A 74 17.08 5.01 23.01
C GLY A 74 16.38 4.57 21.72
N ALA A 75 16.73 5.14 20.56
CA ALA A 75 16.09 4.81 19.29
C ALA A 75 16.24 3.33 18.90
N HIS A 76 17.39 2.73 19.17
CA HIS A 76 17.62 1.29 18.98
C HIS A 76 16.83 0.39 19.96
N PHE A 77 16.28 0.96 21.03
CA PHE A 77 15.37 0.26 21.95
C PHE A 77 13.89 0.56 21.64
N ALA A 78 13.64 1.50 20.73
CA ALA A 78 12.30 1.91 20.36
C ALA A 78 11.65 0.83 19.50
N ALA A 79 10.41 0.55 19.83
CA ALA A 79 9.54 -0.44 19.22
C ALA A 79 9.06 -0.11 17.79
N TYR A 80 9.61 0.96 17.23
CA TYR A 80 9.05 1.69 16.11
C TYR A 80 10.20 2.25 15.29
N PHE A 81 10.20 1.94 13.99
CA PHE A 81 11.16 2.45 13.02
C PHE A 81 10.43 3.42 12.08
N PRO A 82 10.32 4.71 12.43
CA PRO A 82 9.73 5.71 11.56
C PRO A 82 10.69 6.03 10.41
N VAL A 83 10.26 5.79 9.18
CA VAL A 83 11.01 6.10 7.97
C VAL A 83 10.27 7.18 7.20
N GLU A 84 10.90 8.33 6.99
CA GLU A 84 10.40 9.37 6.11
C GLU A 84 10.77 9.06 4.66
N CYS A 85 9.79 9.13 3.76
CA CYS A 85 9.99 9.09 2.31
C CYS A 85 9.67 10.46 1.72
N ARG A 86 10.62 11.05 1.00
CA ARG A 86 10.41 12.21 0.12
C ARG A 86 10.30 11.71 -1.31
N LEU A 87 9.07 11.65 -1.83
CA LEU A 87 8.80 11.23 -3.20
C LEU A 87 8.69 12.46 -4.10
N THR A 88 9.56 12.56 -5.11
CA THR A 88 9.51 13.60 -6.12
C THR A 88 9.01 13.03 -7.44
N VAL A 89 8.01 13.69 -8.03
CA VAL A 89 7.39 13.31 -9.31
C VAL A 89 7.32 14.57 -10.17
N MET A 90 8.06 14.58 -11.29
CA MET A 90 8.12 15.69 -12.25
C MET A 90 8.37 17.05 -11.56
N GLY A 91 9.35 17.09 -10.66
CA GLY A 91 9.76 18.29 -9.90
C GLY A 91 8.90 18.63 -8.68
N VAL A 92 7.80 17.93 -8.43
CA VAL A 92 6.96 18.14 -7.23
C VAL A 92 7.29 17.09 -6.17
N THR A 93 7.69 17.53 -4.97
CA THR A 93 7.99 16.63 -3.85
C THR A 93 6.83 16.57 -2.86
N LYS A 94 6.46 15.36 -2.43
CA LYS A 94 5.56 15.11 -1.30
C LYS A 94 6.19 14.11 -0.34
N THR A 95 5.95 14.31 0.95
CA THR A 95 6.63 13.58 2.01
C THR A 95 5.63 12.91 2.93
N ASP A 96 5.85 11.67 3.33
CA ASP A 96 5.12 11.01 4.42
C ASP A 96 6.04 10.03 5.17
N VAL A 97 5.56 9.51 6.29
CA VAL A 97 6.32 8.63 7.18
C VAL A 97 5.64 7.27 7.24
N GLY A 98 6.39 6.21 6.98
CA GLY A 98 6.00 4.84 7.24
C GLY A 98 6.46 4.38 8.61
N VAL A 99 5.67 3.52 9.26
CA VAL A 99 6.01 2.98 10.58
C VAL A 99 5.66 1.50 10.63
N TYR A 100 6.59 0.70 11.18
CA TYR A 100 6.34 -0.70 11.53
C TYR A 100 6.49 -0.92 13.04
N GLN A 101 5.79 -1.91 13.61
CA GLN A 101 5.73 -2.15 15.06
C GLN A 101 6.48 -3.43 15.52
N LYS A 102 6.97 -3.36 16.77
CA LYS A 102 7.80 -4.24 17.63
C LYS A 102 7.79 -5.77 17.55
N ASN A 103 6.92 -6.43 16.79
CA ASN A 103 6.79 -7.90 16.89
C ASN A 103 7.22 -8.64 15.62
N VAL A 104 8.07 -8.01 14.81
CA VAL A 104 8.62 -8.57 13.58
C VAL A 104 10.14 -8.39 13.63
N ALA A 105 10.90 -9.33 13.08
CA ALA A 105 12.36 -9.24 13.03
C ALA A 105 12.80 -7.89 12.44
N ASP A 106 13.88 -7.32 12.97
CA ASP A 106 14.28 -5.93 12.69
C ASP A 106 14.47 -5.67 11.18
N ASP A 107 14.96 -6.65 10.42
CA ASP A 107 15.19 -6.53 8.99
C ASP A 107 13.88 -6.49 8.17
N ILE A 108 12.87 -7.27 8.55
CA ILE A 108 11.54 -7.26 7.93
C ILE A 108 10.79 -5.98 8.34
N ALA A 109 10.85 -5.60 9.62
CA ALA A 109 10.21 -4.38 10.13
C ALA A 109 10.75 -3.13 9.43
N LEU A 110 12.07 -3.07 9.21
CA LEU A 110 12.70 -1.97 8.49
C LEU A 110 12.21 -1.91 7.03
N LYS A 111 12.28 -3.01 6.28
CA LYS A 111 11.77 -3.07 4.89
C LYS A 111 10.30 -2.68 4.79
N GLY A 112 9.49 -3.08 5.77
CA GLY A 112 8.09 -2.72 5.89
C GLY A 112 7.88 -1.20 6.06
N ALA A 113 8.69 -0.54 6.88
CA ALA A 113 8.60 0.90 7.10
C ALA A 113 8.92 1.72 5.84
N TYR A 114 9.96 1.35 5.07
CA TYR A 114 10.27 1.99 3.78
C TYR A 114 9.12 1.83 2.78
N SER A 115 8.60 0.60 2.67
CA SER A 115 7.48 0.29 1.79
C SER A 115 6.21 1.07 2.15
N ASP A 116 5.92 1.20 3.46
CA ASP A 116 4.81 1.99 3.95
C ASP A 116 5.01 3.49 3.67
N ALA A 117 6.22 4.01 3.89
CA ALA A 117 6.57 5.41 3.65
C ALA A 117 6.36 5.80 2.17
N LEU A 118 6.85 4.98 1.23
CA LEU A 118 6.65 5.19 -0.20
C LEU A 118 5.16 5.23 -0.56
N LYS A 119 4.40 4.22 -0.12
CA LYS A 119 2.96 4.13 -0.40
C LYS A 119 2.21 5.35 0.13
N ARG A 120 2.54 5.79 1.34
CA ARG A 120 1.89 6.95 1.98
C ARG A 120 2.25 8.27 1.28
N ALA A 121 3.50 8.46 0.86
CA ALA A 121 3.89 9.62 0.06
C ALA A 121 3.18 9.61 -1.31
N ALA A 122 3.09 8.44 -1.96
CA ALA A 122 2.43 8.24 -3.24
C ALA A 122 0.91 8.49 -3.20
N VAL A 123 0.23 8.16 -2.09
CA VAL A 123 -1.19 8.49 -1.88
C VAL A 123 -1.46 9.98 -2.06
N LYS A 124 -0.49 10.86 -1.72
CA LYS A 124 -0.66 12.31 -1.90
C LYS A 124 -0.66 12.73 -3.36
N PHE A 125 -0.14 11.90 -4.27
CA PHE A 125 -0.26 12.06 -5.73
C PHE A 125 -1.50 11.34 -6.31
N GLY A 126 -2.24 10.60 -5.48
CA GLY A 126 -3.45 9.88 -5.86
C GLY A 126 -3.28 8.36 -5.94
N ILE A 127 -2.04 7.85 -5.98
CA ILE A 127 -1.77 6.42 -6.13
C ILE A 127 -2.29 5.66 -4.92
N GLY A 128 -3.26 4.76 -5.13
CA GLY A 128 -3.88 3.99 -4.05
C GLY A 128 -4.76 4.81 -3.09
N ALA A 129 -4.97 6.10 -3.32
CA ALA A 129 -5.81 6.94 -2.46
C ALA A 129 -7.27 6.44 -2.40
N TYR A 130 -7.73 5.78 -3.46
CA TYR A 130 -9.06 5.19 -3.54
C TYR A 130 -9.29 4.08 -2.49
N LEU A 131 -8.23 3.41 -2.02
CA LEU A 131 -8.32 2.29 -1.07
C LEU A 131 -8.99 2.71 0.26
N ALA A 132 -8.85 3.98 0.65
CA ALA A 132 -9.49 4.53 1.85
C ALA A 132 -11.02 4.65 1.73
N PHE A 133 -11.57 4.59 0.52
CA PHE A 133 -13.01 4.65 0.27
C PHE A 133 -13.65 3.26 0.14
N ILE A 134 -12.85 2.19 0.13
CA ILE A 134 -13.38 0.83 0.12
C ILE A 134 -14.07 0.57 1.46
N PRO A 135 -15.33 0.09 1.47
CA PRO A 135 -16.02 -0.27 2.71
C PRO A 135 -15.19 -1.26 3.54
N LYS A 136 -15.18 -1.05 4.86
CA LYS A 136 -14.53 -1.97 5.78
C LYS A 136 -15.28 -3.30 5.80
N LEU A 137 -14.59 -4.39 5.44
CA LEU A 137 -15.18 -5.73 5.37
C LEU A 137 -14.63 -6.64 6.46
N ARG A 138 -15.49 -7.53 6.95
CA ARG A 138 -15.08 -8.65 7.80
C ARG A 138 -15.17 -9.93 6.99
N ALA A 139 -14.07 -10.67 6.91
CA ALA A 139 -13.98 -11.91 6.14
C ALA A 139 -13.56 -13.09 7.04
N SER A 140 -13.91 -14.30 6.62
CA SER A 140 -13.61 -15.54 7.33
C SER A 140 -12.11 -15.75 7.43
N VAL A 141 -11.64 -16.15 8.61
CA VAL A 141 -10.22 -16.37 8.92
C VAL A 141 -9.99 -17.74 9.52
N VAL A 142 -8.78 -18.28 9.29
CA VAL A 142 -8.28 -19.44 9.99
C VAL A 142 -7.75 -19.00 11.35
N VAL A 143 -8.23 -19.64 12.42
CA VAL A 143 -7.80 -19.38 13.79
C VAL A 143 -7.22 -20.65 14.38
N GLU A 144 -5.96 -20.59 14.80
CA GLU A 144 -5.22 -21.68 15.43
C GLU A 144 -4.58 -21.18 16.71
N ASP A 145 -4.70 -21.94 17.80
CA ASP A 145 -4.19 -21.56 19.13
C ASP A 145 -4.63 -20.15 19.57
N GLY A 146 -5.84 -19.75 19.18
CA GLY A 146 -6.39 -18.42 19.46
C GLY A 146 -5.75 -17.27 18.67
N LYS A 147 -4.91 -17.57 17.66
CA LYS A 147 -4.27 -16.60 16.77
C LYS A 147 -4.84 -16.70 15.35
N VAL A 148 -5.01 -15.55 14.70
CA VAL A 148 -5.39 -15.50 13.28
C VAL A 148 -4.16 -15.88 12.45
N ARG A 149 -4.30 -16.89 11.59
CA ARG A 149 -3.25 -17.33 10.66
C ARG A 149 -3.35 -16.71 9.28
N GLY A 150 -4.55 -16.27 8.91
CA GLY A 150 -4.82 -15.69 7.59
C GLY A 150 -6.31 -15.75 7.29
N PHE A 151 -6.70 -15.26 6.11
CA PHE A 151 -8.05 -15.45 5.60
C PHE A 151 -8.21 -16.88 5.06
N THR A 152 -9.43 -17.41 5.13
CA THR A 152 -9.76 -18.66 4.41
C THR A 152 -9.88 -18.36 2.92
N GLU A 153 -9.78 -19.38 2.06
CA GLU A 153 -10.03 -19.25 0.61
C GLU A 153 -11.40 -18.59 0.34
N GLU A 154 -12.46 -19.02 1.04
CA GLU A 154 -13.78 -18.40 0.98
C GLU A 154 -13.76 -16.91 1.37
N GLY A 155 -12.99 -16.56 2.39
CA GLY A 155 -12.81 -15.18 2.85
C GLY A 155 -12.10 -14.32 1.80
N GLU A 156 -11.06 -14.84 1.18
CA GLU A 156 -10.34 -14.19 0.08
C GLU A 156 -11.22 -13.98 -1.14
N ASP A 157 -11.93 -15.02 -1.56
CA ASP A 157 -12.91 -14.99 -2.64
C ASP A 157 -14.01 -13.95 -2.41
N PHE A 158 -14.52 -13.89 -1.18
CA PHE A 158 -15.47 -12.87 -0.77
C PHE A 158 -14.89 -11.45 -0.92
N MET A 159 -13.65 -11.24 -0.48
CA MET A 159 -12.97 -9.95 -0.60
C MET A 159 -12.68 -9.57 -2.05
N ARG A 160 -12.27 -10.51 -2.91
CA ARG A 160 -12.09 -10.25 -4.35
C ARG A 160 -13.39 -9.80 -5.00
N ARG A 161 -14.48 -10.56 -4.81
CA ARG A 161 -15.81 -10.20 -5.34
C ARG A 161 -16.33 -8.87 -4.81
N ALA A 162 -16.10 -8.58 -3.53
CA ALA A 162 -16.51 -7.32 -2.93
C ALA A 162 -15.73 -6.13 -3.51
N TYR A 163 -14.43 -6.29 -3.73
CA TYR A 163 -13.61 -5.29 -4.40
C TYR A 163 -14.05 -5.06 -5.84
N ASP A 164 -14.25 -6.13 -6.63
CA ASP A 164 -14.75 -6.03 -8.01
C ASP A 164 -16.07 -5.27 -8.09
N LYS A 165 -17.02 -5.62 -7.21
CA LYS A 165 -18.32 -4.97 -7.16
C LYS A 165 -18.18 -3.48 -6.82
N TRP A 166 -17.36 -3.16 -5.82
CA TRP A 166 -17.11 -1.78 -5.41
C TRP A 166 -16.42 -0.98 -6.53
N LEU A 167 -15.38 -1.52 -7.15
CA LEU A 167 -14.64 -0.90 -8.23
C LEU A 167 -15.56 -0.56 -9.41
N ASN A 168 -16.41 -1.50 -9.82
CA ASN A 168 -17.38 -1.29 -10.89
C ASN A 168 -18.38 -0.16 -10.56
N SER A 169 -18.75 0.01 -9.28
CA SER A 169 -19.62 1.12 -8.86
C SER A 169 -18.94 2.49 -8.81
N GLU A 170 -17.60 2.52 -8.74
CA GLU A 170 -16.83 3.75 -8.57
C GLU A 170 -16.07 4.18 -9.85
N LEU A 171 -16.32 3.53 -10.99
CA LEU A 171 -15.69 3.85 -12.28
C LEU A 171 -15.89 5.31 -12.68
N ASN A 172 -17.04 5.90 -12.39
CA ASN A 172 -17.30 7.31 -12.69
C ASN A 172 -16.43 8.27 -11.85
N ARG A 173 -15.93 7.82 -10.69
CA ARG A 173 -15.17 8.64 -9.75
C ARG A 173 -13.65 8.50 -9.91
N PHE A 174 -13.20 7.29 -10.23
CA PHE A 174 -11.77 6.98 -10.31
C PHE A 174 -11.31 6.52 -11.69
N GLY A 175 -12.23 6.28 -12.64
CA GLY A 175 -11.92 5.69 -13.93
C GLY A 175 -11.72 4.17 -13.87
N ALA A 176 -11.52 3.55 -15.03
CA ALA A 176 -11.23 2.11 -15.13
C ALA A 176 -9.85 1.75 -14.54
N PRO A 177 -9.67 0.56 -13.97
CA PRO A 177 -8.37 0.14 -13.48
C PRO A 177 -7.34 0.16 -14.61
N ILE A 178 -6.09 0.43 -14.26
CA ILE A 178 -4.95 0.26 -15.17
C ILE A 178 -4.23 -1.01 -14.76
N ASP A 179 -4.09 -1.93 -15.71
CA ASP A 179 -3.20 -3.07 -15.59
C ASP A 179 -1.82 -2.69 -16.12
N HIS A 180 -0.80 -2.82 -15.27
CA HIS A 180 0.59 -2.58 -15.62
C HIS A 180 1.49 -3.67 -15.03
N GLY A 181 0.94 -4.88 -14.93
CA GLY A 181 1.61 -6.02 -14.34
C GLY A 181 1.52 -6.02 -12.81
N ASP A 182 1.29 -7.21 -12.27
CA ASP A 182 1.54 -7.54 -10.88
C ASP A 182 2.73 -8.49 -10.87
N PRO A 183 3.92 -8.08 -10.40
CA PRO A 183 5.09 -8.94 -10.35
C PRO A 183 4.92 -10.15 -9.41
N GLY A 184 3.75 -10.28 -8.76
CA GLY A 184 3.51 -11.24 -7.70
C GLY A 184 4.08 -10.72 -6.39
N GLU A 185 3.66 -11.34 -5.28
CA GLU A 185 4.41 -11.15 -4.04
C GLU A 185 5.85 -11.59 -4.28
N ALA A 186 6.81 -10.67 -4.16
CA ALA A 186 8.11 -11.14 -3.71
C ALA A 186 7.85 -11.69 -2.32
N GLU A 187 8.04 -13.00 -2.13
CA GLU A 187 8.01 -13.67 -0.83
C GLU A 187 8.93 -12.91 0.12
N GLY A 188 8.36 -11.93 0.80
CA GLY A 188 8.99 -11.21 1.88
C GLY A 188 8.76 -12.07 3.10
N VAL A 189 9.66 -13.04 3.28
CA VAL A 189 9.96 -13.81 4.50
C VAL A 189 9.06 -13.39 5.67
N GLU A 190 8.11 -14.25 6.03
CA GLU A 190 7.38 -14.20 7.30
C GLU A 190 8.32 -14.22 8.51
#